data_AF-A0A8H6M8H3-F1
#
_entry.id   AF-A0A8H6M8H3-F1
#
_cell.length_a   1.000
_cell.length_b   1.000
_cell.length_c   1.000
_cell.angle_alpha   90.00
_cell.angle_beta   90.00
_cell.angle_gamma   90.00
#
_symmetry.space_group_name_H-M   'P 1'
#
loop_
_entity.id
_entity.type
_entity.pdbx_description
1 polymer ?
#
loop_
_entity_poly.entity_id
_entity_poly.type
_entity_poly.pdbx_seq_one_letter_code
_entity_poly.pdbx_strand_id
1 'polypeptide(L)'
;MQVWRARVLLASCRLIYGRGIRLASRPFCFFICPIIRFALAACPSTMSTGNCMIPGNPDIAGVGVRIAIYVQNLLCFFPAFWALVDGKVSQGELDAAETQATTNLVLAFAILISSIVQAQTLGLTNYHASIVLNMSWMNNTNAFIYFLLYIHHKSQADVLGRVEPTWRAWVRHVRELAVSIVNPRTANSNPGVAGSDPEFGQPNGVGSSGVKLIQTGDVQGNDDYARTGAKLLVKRFVLLLGSLHLSLMAGLGLWLWSNIRTFGEGEDDVNDCAATHALLAILGKHVPFSSEVLRIISLAIYSIFLVPGVNLLLPIAVFLWFYHLHRVAPTPKDPGSGMTPDSLQAKRHLRFRVWIRRAYSSIVRSWGALPPFIGLIFLLVINLVFIVDIELTLKHNAHLQGNDEAEWGFGQILAMLLLFMPLRDLAETLLARRIKQRQKDLDMGLGGAIKAKDLNMVRAMLSRGASPNTKVEGEISAMQMACNLEALDVIRVLLEVGADPNIEGMLPLVWLVHALITHYVYR
;
A
#
# COMPACT_ATOMS: atom_id res chain seq x y z
N MET A 1 -26.36 59.80 21.41
CA MET A 1 -26.38 59.48 22.86
C MET A 1 -25.53 58.28 23.29
N GLN A 2 -25.10 57.38 22.39
CA GLN A 2 -24.18 56.26 22.74
C GLN A 2 -22.71 56.70 22.90
N VAL A 3 -22.27 57.76 22.21
CA VAL A 3 -20.89 58.31 22.29
C VAL A 3 -20.60 59.00 23.64
N TRP A 4 -21.64 59.48 24.34
CA TRP A 4 -21.49 60.14 25.64
C TRP A 4 -21.32 59.14 26.80
N ARG A 5 -21.90 57.94 26.70
CA ARG A 5 -21.78 56.89 27.74
C ARG A 5 -20.37 56.26 27.78
N ALA A 6 -19.68 56.18 26.65
CA ALA A 6 -18.31 55.66 26.58
C ALA A 6 -17.26 56.60 27.22
N ARG A 7 -17.48 57.93 27.15
CA ARG A 7 -16.56 58.91 27.74
C ARG A 7 -16.64 58.98 29.27
N VAL A 8 -17.80 58.67 29.87
CA VAL A 8 -17.96 58.65 31.33
C VAL A 8 -17.28 57.41 31.95
N LEU A 9 -17.31 56.26 31.29
CA LEU A 9 -16.63 55.04 31.76
C LEU A 9 -15.09 55.11 31.68
N LEU A 10 -14.55 55.82 30.67
CA LEU A 10 -13.10 56.06 30.54
C LEU A 10 -12.55 57.02 31.61
N ALA A 11 -13.38 57.92 32.15
CA ALA A 11 -12.98 58.82 33.25
C ALA A 11 -12.90 58.10 34.61
N SER A 12 -13.74 57.09 34.85
CA SER A 12 -13.74 56.31 36.09
C SER A 12 -12.54 55.35 36.23
N CYS A 13 -12.00 54.83 35.11
CA CYS A 13 -10.83 53.95 35.14
C CYS A 13 -9.51 54.69 35.42
N ARG A 14 -9.38 55.99 35.09
CA ARG A 14 -8.17 56.78 35.41
C ARG A 14 -8.08 57.21 36.88
N LEU A 15 -9.19 57.18 37.62
CA LEU A 15 -9.20 57.54 39.05
C LEU A 15 -8.77 56.40 39.98
N ILE A 16 -8.74 55.16 39.50
CA ILE A 16 -8.42 53.97 40.32
C ILE A 16 -6.93 53.57 40.21
N TYR A 17 -6.25 53.92 39.12
CA TYR A 17 -4.83 53.56 38.87
C TYR A 17 -3.82 54.65 39.22
N GLY A 18 -4.19 55.62 40.07
CA GLY A 18 -3.38 56.79 40.41
C GLY A 18 -2.61 56.75 41.73
N ARG A 19 -2.59 55.65 42.49
CA ARG A 19 -1.80 55.56 43.73
C ARG A 19 -1.14 54.19 43.89
N GLY A 20 0.19 54.20 43.87
CA GLY A 20 1.02 53.01 44.00
C GLY A 20 0.99 52.41 45.40
N ILE A 21 0.97 51.08 45.46
CA ILE A 21 1.42 50.28 46.60
C ILE A 21 2.12 49.04 46.04
N ARG A 22 3.39 48.86 46.42
CA ARG A 22 4.11 47.59 46.32
C ARG A 22 3.64 46.71 47.49
N LEU A 23 3.32 45.43 47.26
CA LEU A 23 3.80 44.34 48.13
C LEU A 23 3.54 42.96 47.51
N ALA A 24 4.51 42.09 47.80
CA ALA A 24 4.78 40.68 47.52
C ALA A 24 3.64 39.63 47.44
N SER A 25 4.06 38.48 46.87
CA SER A 25 3.61 37.07 47.04
C SER A 25 2.43 36.51 46.20
N ARG A 26 2.78 35.48 45.39
CA ARG A 26 1.97 34.56 44.55
C ARG A 26 1.07 33.62 45.39
N PRO A 27 0.26 32.67 44.83
CA PRO A 27 -0.41 32.55 43.52
C PRO A 27 -1.89 32.11 43.65
N PHE A 28 -2.89 32.89 43.22
CA PHE A 28 -4.27 32.38 43.10
C PHE A 28 -5.02 33.18 42.01
N CYS A 29 -4.64 32.98 40.75
CA CYS A 29 -5.37 33.50 39.58
C CYS A 29 -5.03 32.64 38.33
N PHE A 30 -5.16 31.33 38.49
CA PHE A 30 -5.48 30.45 37.37
C PHE A 30 -6.97 30.14 37.49
N PHE A 31 -7.67 30.12 36.36
CA PHE A 31 -9.13 30.10 36.22
C PHE A 31 -9.79 31.48 36.33
N ILE A 32 -10.60 31.82 35.31
CA ILE A 32 -11.35 33.07 35.11
C ILE A 32 -10.57 34.23 34.45
N CYS A 33 -9.71 33.95 33.47
CA CYS A 33 -9.27 34.98 32.50
C CYS A 33 -9.02 34.43 31.07
N PRO A 34 -10.03 33.86 30.37
CA PRO A 34 -10.00 33.89 28.91
C PRO A 34 -11.26 34.47 28.24
N ILE A 35 -12.30 34.87 28.98
CA ILE A 35 -13.57 35.30 28.37
C ILE A 35 -13.57 36.79 27.93
N ILE A 36 -12.67 37.63 28.47
CA ILE A 36 -12.68 39.09 28.19
C ILE A 36 -11.71 39.50 27.08
N ARG A 37 -10.74 38.65 26.68
CA ARG A 37 -9.92 38.91 25.47
C ARG A 37 -10.65 38.63 24.16
N PHE A 38 -11.85 38.03 24.21
CA PHE A 38 -12.63 37.68 23.03
C PHE A 38 -13.51 38.84 22.49
N ALA A 39 -13.57 39.99 23.17
CA ALA A 39 -14.51 41.08 22.84
C ALA A 39 -13.86 42.38 22.34
N LEU A 40 -12.53 42.41 22.10
CA LEU A 40 -11.82 43.62 21.62
C LEU A 40 -10.93 43.37 20.38
N ALA A 41 -11.17 42.31 19.62
CA ALA A 41 -10.51 42.06 18.33
C ALA A 41 -11.49 42.12 17.13
N ALA A 42 -12.68 42.68 17.31
CA ALA A 42 -13.63 42.97 16.22
C ALA A 42 -13.66 44.48 15.93
N CYS A 43 -12.50 45.04 15.57
CA CYS A 43 -12.50 46.21 14.70
C CYS A 43 -12.25 45.66 13.29
N PRO A 44 -13.08 45.99 12.28
CA PRO A 44 -12.69 45.75 10.90
C PRO A 44 -11.46 46.64 10.66
N SER A 45 -10.29 46.01 10.59
CA SER A 45 -9.10 46.64 10.03
C SER A 45 -9.51 47.12 8.64
N THR A 46 -9.35 48.42 8.46
CA THR A 46 -9.34 49.12 7.18
C THR A 46 -8.96 48.19 6.03
N MET A 47 -9.87 48.03 5.06
CA MET A 47 -9.59 47.37 3.78
C MET A 47 -8.30 47.96 3.21
N SER A 48 -7.22 47.19 3.28
CA SER A 48 -6.06 47.44 2.46
C SER A 48 -6.48 47.12 1.03
N THR A 49 -6.66 48.15 0.22
CA THR A 49 -6.70 48.04 -1.25
C THR A 49 -5.28 47.81 -1.78
N GLY A 50 -4.56 46.85 -1.19
CA GLY A 50 -3.38 46.23 -1.80
C GLY A 50 -3.85 45.01 -2.57
N ASN A 51 -3.34 44.82 -3.79
CA ASN A 51 -3.66 43.62 -4.56
C ASN A 51 -3.31 42.37 -3.73
N CYS A 52 -4.33 41.59 -3.36
CA CYS A 52 -4.17 40.31 -2.69
C CYS A 52 -3.44 39.36 -3.64
N MET A 53 -2.16 39.09 -3.36
CA MET A 53 -1.33 38.17 -4.12
C MET A 53 -0.66 37.19 -3.17
N ILE A 54 -0.72 35.91 -3.52
CA ILE A 54 -0.06 34.81 -2.86
C ILE A 54 1.29 34.63 -3.58
N PRO A 55 2.43 34.77 -2.89
CA PRO A 55 3.74 34.59 -3.49
C PRO A 55 3.88 33.16 -4.02
N GLY A 56 4.44 33.01 -5.22
CA GLY A 56 4.60 31.69 -5.83
C GLY A 56 5.59 30.82 -5.05
N ASN A 57 5.33 29.52 -5.02
CA ASN A 57 6.24 28.51 -4.52
C ASN A 57 6.29 27.31 -5.50
N PRO A 58 7.10 27.43 -6.57
CA PRO A 58 7.24 26.41 -7.61
C PRO A 58 7.86 25.10 -7.09
N ASP A 59 8.45 25.06 -5.91
CA ASP A 59 8.98 23.82 -5.30
C ASP A 59 7.87 22.99 -4.63
N ILE A 60 6.66 23.55 -4.45
CA ILE A 60 5.50 22.85 -3.90
C ILE A 60 4.41 22.66 -4.95
N ALA A 61 3.95 23.74 -5.56
CA ALA A 61 2.83 23.74 -6.51
C ALA A 61 3.27 23.67 -7.98
N GLY A 62 4.58 23.71 -8.21
CA GLY A 62 5.16 23.65 -9.54
C GLY A 62 4.74 22.43 -10.35
N VAL A 63 4.70 22.61 -11.65
CA VAL A 63 4.19 21.61 -12.60
C VAL A 63 5.02 20.33 -12.52
N GLY A 64 6.35 20.40 -12.44
CA GLY A 64 7.20 19.21 -12.35
C GLY A 64 7.00 18.42 -11.04
N VAL A 65 6.84 19.09 -9.91
CA VAL A 65 6.56 18.43 -8.60
C VAL A 65 5.21 17.73 -8.65
N ARG A 66 4.17 18.40 -9.15
CA ARG A 66 2.84 17.80 -9.32
C ARG A 66 2.86 16.58 -10.23
N ILE A 67 3.44 16.71 -11.42
CA ILE A 67 3.55 15.59 -12.38
C ILE A 67 4.30 14.41 -11.74
N ALA A 68 5.42 14.65 -11.07
CA ALA A 68 6.19 13.61 -10.40
C ALA A 68 5.33 12.87 -9.37
N ILE A 69 4.66 13.60 -8.48
CA ILE A 69 3.85 12.98 -7.44
C ILE A 69 2.64 12.24 -8.08
N TYR A 70 1.95 12.81 -9.07
CA TYR A 70 0.81 12.17 -9.73
C TYR A 70 1.21 10.87 -10.43
N VAL A 71 2.26 10.92 -11.25
CA VAL A 71 2.76 9.74 -11.96
C VAL A 71 3.18 8.68 -10.96
N GLN A 72 3.96 9.02 -9.94
CA GLN A 72 4.44 8.09 -8.91
C GLN A 72 3.29 7.39 -8.17
N ASN A 73 2.24 8.12 -7.80
CA ASN A 73 1.06 7.57 -7.12
C ASN A 73 0.24 6.66 -8.05
N LEU A 74 0.07 7.04 -9.32
CA LEU A 74 -0.68 6.23 -10.28
C LEU A 74 0.07 4.95 -10.69
N LEU A 75 1.40 4.99 -10.79
CA LEU A 75 2.21 3.82 -11.16
C LEU A 75 2.12 2.69 -10.13
N CYS A 76 1.84 2.97 -8.85
CA CYS A 76 1.66 1.95 -7.81
C CYS A 76 0.46 1.02 -8.04
N PHE A 77 -0.55 1.48 -8.76
CA PHE A 77 -1.72 0.68 -9.04
C PHE A 77 -1.44 -0.44 -10.03
N PHE A 78 -0.52 -0.24 -10.98
CA PHE A 78 -0.29 -1.20 -12.05
C PHE A 78 0.22 -2.56 -11.51
N PRO A 79 1.32 -2.64 -10.74
CA PRO A 79 1.76 -3.92 -10.16
C PRO A 79 0.70 -4.56 -9.26
N ALA A 80 -0.05 -3.74 -8.50
CA ALA A 80 -1.10 -4.23 -7.61
C ALA A 80 -2.28 -4.86 -8.35
N PHE A 81 -2.78 -4.22 -9.42
CA PHE A 81 -3.81 -4.81 -10.28
C PHE A 81 -3.32 -6.12 -10.88
N TRP A 82 -2.08 -6.10 -11.37
CA TRP A 82 -1.45 -7.22 -12.05
C TRP A 82 -1.24 -8.44 -11.13
N ALA A 83 -0.91 -8.20 -9.86
CA ALA A 83 -0.77 -9.21 -8.80
C ALA A 83 -2.11 -9.81 -8.33
N LEU A 84 -3.24 -9.16 -8.63
CA LEU A 84 -4.57 -9.68 -8.28
C LEU A 84 -5.21 -10.49 -9.42
N VAL A 85 -4.67 -10.44 -10.65
CA VAL A 85 -5.25 -11.07 -11.85
C VAL A 85 -5.39 -12.59 -11.70
N ASP A 86 -4.42 -13.26 -11.10
CA ASP A 86 -4.45 -14.72 -10.89
C ASP A 86 -5.21 -15.12 -9.61
N GLY A 87 -5.74 -14.14 -8.88
CA GLY A 87 -6.48 -14.33 -7.65
C GLY A 87 -5.63 -14.71 -6.44
N LYS A 88 -4.30 -14.76 -6.58
CA LYS A 88 -3.39 -15.10 -5.48
C LYS A 88 -2.15 -14.20 -5.48
N VAL A 89 -2.08 -13.30 -4.50
CA VAL A 89 -0.87 -12.52 -4.23
C VAL A 89 0.22 -13.41 -3.63
N SER A 90 1.33 -13.59 -4.35
CA SER A 90 2.53 -14.28 -3.89
C SER A 90 3.40 -13.41 -2.97
N GLN A 91 4.33 -14.03 -2.23
CA GLN A 91 5.27 -13.28 -1.37
C GLN A 91 6.15 -12.31 -2.18
N GLY A 92 6.62 -12.70 -3.37
CA GLY A 92 7.43 -11.82 -4.21
C GLY A 92 6.67 -10.60 -4.72
N GLU A 93 5.38 -10.73 -5.04
CA GLU A 93 4.52 -9.60 -5.44
C GLU A 93 4.25 -8.67 -4.26
N LEU A 94 4.09 -9.22 -3.06
CA LEU A 94 3.94 -8.44 -1.84
C LEU A 94 5.22 -7.67 -1.49
N ASP A 95 6.39 -8.31 -1.62
CA ASP A 95 7.70 -7.68 -1.37
C ASP A 95 8.00 -6.56 -2.38
N ALA A 96 7.60 -6.72 -3.64
CA ALA A 96 7.70 -5.67 -4.65
C ALA A 96 6.79 -4.46 -4.32
N ALA A 97 5.53 -4.72 -3.96
CA ALA A 97 4.60 -3.68 -3.53
C ALA A 97 5.09 -2.95 -2.27
N GLU A 98 5.73 -3.66 -1.35
CA GLU A 98 6.33 -3.10 -0.14
C GLU A 98 7.49 -2.16 -0.45
N THR A 99 8.39 -2.58 -1.34
CA THR A 99 9.56 -1.78 -1.76
C THR A 99 9.08 -0.46 -2.39
N GLN A 100 8.10 -0.53 -3.28
CA GLN A 100 7.53 0.64 -3.92
C GLN A 100 6.82 1.57 -2.92
N ALA A 101 6.03 1.01 -2.00
CA ALA A 101 5.37 1.79 -0.95
C ALA A 101 6.40 2.48 -0.03
N THR A 102 7.50 1.79 0.31
CA THR A 102 8.59 2.36 1.12
C THR A 102 9.22 3.55 0.44
N THR A 103 9.59 3.42 -0.85
CA THR A 103 10.21 4.49 -1.63
C THR A 103 9.31 5.73 -1.70
N ASN A 104 8.03 5.54 -1.99
CA ASN A 104 7.07 6.65 -2.04
C ASN A 104 6.91 7.34 -0.69
N LEU A 105 6.93 6.56 0.38
CA LEU A 105 6.72 7.08 1.72
C LEU A 105 7.94 7.85 2.25
N VAL A 106 9.16 7.40 1.93
CA VAL A 106 10.39 8.17 2.21
C VAL A 106 10.34 9.54 1.54
N LEU A 107 9.91 9.61 0.28
CA LEU A 107 9.73 10.89 -0.40
C LEU A 107 8.63 11.74 0.24
N ALA A 108 7.52 11.11 0.64
CA ALA A 108 6.43 11.79 1.32
C ALA A 108 6.87 12.38 2.66
N PHE A 109 7.77 11.71 3.39
CA PHE A 109 8.40 12.26 4.60
C PHE A 109 9.27 13.47 4.28
N ALA A 110 10.08 13.38 3.23
CA ALA A 110 10.95 14.49 2.84
C ALA A 110 10.13 15.76 2.55
N ILE A 111 9.05 15.65 1.77
CA ILE A 111 8.16 16.79 1.47
C ILE A 111 7.53 17.35 2.75
N LEU A 112 7.03 16.48 3.62
CA LEU A 112 6.30 16.89 4.81
C LEU A 112 7.21 17.53 5.87
N ILE A 113 8.38 16.95 6.11
CA ILE A 113 9.39 17.51 7.02
C ILE A 113 9.90 18.83 6.47
N SER A 114 10.26 18.91 5.19
CA SER A 114 10.70 20.16 4.56
C SER A 114 9.62 21.25 4.67
N SER A 115 8.35 20.90 4.49
CA SER A 115 7.23 21.84 4.63
C SER A 115 7.08 22.36 6.06
N ILE A 116 7.24 21.49 7.07
CA ILE A 116 7.21 21.90 8.49
C ILE A 116 8.39 22.83 8.80
N VAL A 117 9.60 22.47 8.36
CA VAL A 117 10.80 23.30 8.56
C VAL A 117 10.65 24.64 7.86
N GLN A 118 10.19 24.65 6.61
CA GLN A 118 9.97 25.87 5.83
C GLN A 118 8.91 26.77 6.48
N ALA A 119 7.81 26.19 6.98
CA ALA A 119 6.76 26.93 7.69
C ALA A 119 7.27 27.64 8.96
N GLN A 120 8.30 27.09 9.61
CA GLN A 120 8.90 27.65 10.83
C GLN A 120 10.11 28.56 10.59
N THR A 121 10.63 28.65 9.37
CA THR A 121 11.90 29.36 9.12
C THR A 121 11.78 30.42 8.04
N LEU A 122 11.31 30.03 6.86
CA LEU A 122 11.21 30.92 5.68
C LEU A 122 9.79 31.45 5.47
N GLY A 123 8.82 30.92 6.23
CA GLY A 123 7.40 31.17 6.02
C GLY A 123 6.83 30.28 4.91
N LEU A 124 5.78 29.53 5.23
CA LEU A 124 4.99 28.77 4.27
C LEU A 124 3.56 29.28 4.37
N THR A 125 2.99 29.74 3.26
CA THR A 125 1.60 30.21 3.25
C THR A 125 0.64 29.07 3.58
N ASN A 126 -0.48 29.39 4.24
CA ASN A 126 -1.58 28.46 4.47
C ASN A 126 -2.09 27.75 3.19
N TYR A 127 -2.09 28.45 2.06
CA TYR A 127 -2.49 27.92 0.75
C TYR A 127 -1.58 26.77 0.29
N HIS A 128 -0.27 27.00 0.22
CA HIS A 128 0.70 25.97 -0.15
C HIS A 128 0.72 24.80 0.84
N ALA A 129 0.56 25.06 2.14
CA ALA A 129 0.45 23.99 3.14
C ALA A 129 -0.77 23.07 2.88
N SER A 130 -1.90 23.63 2.42
CA SER A 130 -3.07 22.82 2.04
C SER A 130 -2.80 21.91 0.83
N ILE A 131 -2.01 22.37 -0.15
CA ILE A 131 -1.58 21.58 -1.31
C ILE A 131 -0.70 20.42 -0.86
N VAL A 132 0.27 20.69 0.03
CA VAL A 132 1.14 19.66 0.62
C VAL A 132 0.32 18.59 1.35
N LEU A 133 -0.71 18.99 2.11
CA LEU A 133 -1.59 18.06 2.81
C LEU A 133 -2.40 17.19 1.82
N ASN A 134 -2.89 17.76 0.72
CA ASN A 134 -3.58 16.98 -0.33
C ASN A 134 -2.65 15.99 -1.02
N MET A 135 -1.43 16.40 -1.37
CA MET A 135 -0.40 15.49 -1.91
C MET A 135 -0.02 14.39 -0.90
N SER A 136 0.02 14.73 0.39
CA SER A 136 0.32 13.77 1.47
C SER A 136 -0.78 12.72 1.65
N TRP A 137 -2.06 13.09 1.47
CA TRP A 137 -3.15 12.11 1.44
C TRP A 137 -2.96 11.11 0.32
N MET A 138 -2.64 11.60 -0.88
CA MET A 138 -2.37 10.77 -2.04
C MET A 138 -1.20 9.81 -1.79
N ASN A 139 -0.08 10.30 -1.27
CA ASN A 139 1.08 9.46 -0.91
C ASN A 139 0.72 8.34 0.08
N ASN A 140 -0.16 8.62 1.07
CA ASN A 140 -0.63 7.61 2.03
C ASN A 140 -1.53 6.54 1.40
N THR A 141 -2.28 6.87 0.35
CA THR A 141 -3.08 5.84 -0.35
C THR A 141 -2.22 4.75 -0.98
N ASN A 142 -0.97 5.04 -1.38
CA ASN A 142 -0.05 4.00 -1.86
C ASN A 142 0.31 3.00 -0.76
N ALA A 143 0.54 3.46 0.46
CA ALA A 143 0.76 2.58 1.60
C ALA A 143 -0.48 1.69 1.85
N PHE A 144 -1.68 2.23 1.61
CA PHE A 144 -2.92 1.47 1.72
C PHE A 144 -3.07 0.38 0.66
N ILE A 145 -2.50 0.53 -0.53
CA ILE A 145 -2.44 -0.54 -1.55
C ILE A 145 -1.66 -1.74 -1.00
N TYR A 146 -0.49 -1.51 -0.39
CA TYR A 146 0.26 -2.58 0.27
C TYR A 146 -0.57 -3.25 1.37
N PHE A 147 -1.28 -2.48 2.20
CA PHE A 147 -2.13 -3.07 3.25
C PHE A 147 -3.26 -3.94 2.68
N LEU A 148 -3.86 -3.51 1.57
CA LEU A 148 -4.90 -4.27 0.89
C LEU A 148 -4.38 -5.63 0.39
N LEU A 149 -3.20 -5.63 -0.25
CA LEU A 149 -2.53 -6.85 -0.71
C LEU A 149 -2.07 -7.72 0.47
N TYR A 150 -1.57 -7.13 1.54
CA TYR A 150 -1.16 -7.81 2.77
C TYR A 150 -2.34 -8.55 3.42
N ILE A 151 -3.50 -7.88 3.55
CA ILE A 151 -4.72 -8.49 4.08
C ILE A 151 -5.14 -9.66 3.20
N HIS A 152 -5.12 -9.48 1.88
CA HIS A 152 -5.48 -10.55 0.96
C HIS A 152 -4.54 -11.74 1.08
N HIS A 153 -3.23 -11.52 1.02
CA HIS A 153 -2.21 -12.55 1.13
C HIS A 153 -2.37 -13.36 2.44
N LYS A 154 -2.53 -12.70 3.58
CA LYS A 154 -2.72 -13.37 4.88
C LYS A 154 -4.07 -14.08 5.04
N SER A 155 -5.07 -13.74 4.23
CA SER A 155 -6.38 -14.39 4.25
C SER A 155 -6.44 -15.70 3.45
N GLN A 156 -5.46 -15.93 2.56
CA GLN A 156 -5.37 -17.12 1.72
C GLN A 156 -5.21 -18.40 2.54
N ALA A 157 -5.77 -19.51 2.04
CA ALA A 157 -5.75 -20.79 2.75
C ALA A 157 -4.35 -21.42 2.82
N ASP A 158 -3.51 -21.12 1.84
CA ASP A 158 -2.24 -21.78 1.55
C ASP A 158 -1.05 -21.21 2.35
N VAL A 159 -1.30 -20.16 3.16
CA VAL A 159 -0.26 -19.38 3.84
C VAL A 159 -0.13 -19.76 5.31
N LEU A 160 1.10 -20.00 5.77
CA LEU A 160 1.42 -20.26 7.17
C LEU A 160 1.08 -19.05 8.06
N GLY A 161 0.34 -19.27 9.15
CA GLY A 161 -0.17 -18.19 10.02
C GLY A 161 -1.26 -17.36 9.35
N ARG A 162 -2.25 -18.04 8.75
CA ARG A 162 -3.45 -17.47 8.16
C ARG A 162 -4.26 -16.67 9.18
N VAL A 163 -4.75 -15.51 8.75
CA VAL A 163 -5.64 -14.65 9.55
C VAL A 163 -6.99 -14.58 8.85
N GLU A 164 -8.06 -14.97 9.54
CA GLU A 164 -9.39 -14.81 8.99
C GLU A 164 -9.70 -13.32 8.73
N PRO A 165 -10.37 -12.96 7.62
CA PRO A 165 -10.75 -11.57 7.33
C PRO A 165 -11.95 -11.15 8.19
N THR A 166 -11.80 -11.23 9.51
CA THR A 166 -12.74 -10.76 10.51
C THR A 166 -12.08 -9.71 11.39
N TRP A 167 -12.86 -8.71 11.83
CA TRP A 167 -12.35 -7.63 12.69
C TRP A 167 -11.63 -8.16 13.94
N ARG A 168 -12.21 -9.16 14.62
CA ARG A 168 -11.65 -9.73 15.85
C ARG A 168 -10.29 -10.42 15.61
N ALA A 169 -10.16 -11.16 14.52
CA ALA A 169 -8.91 -11.84 14.18
C ALA A 169 -7.80 -10.83 13.80
N TRP A 170 -8.16 -9.80 13.03
CA TRP A 170 -7.22 -8.75 12.63
C TRP A 170 -6.76 -7.86 13.79
N VAL A 171 -7.67 -7.47 14.69
CA VAL A 171 -7.28 -6.73 15.90
C VAL A 171 -6.31 -7.55 16.75
N ARG A 172 -6.52 -8.87 16.87
CA ARG A 172 -5.58 -9.75 17.57
C ARG A 172 -4.22 -9.80 16.89
N HIS A 173 -4.20 -10.01 15.57
CA HIS A 173 -2.98 -10.04 14.75
C HIS A 173 -2.18 -8.73 14.87
N VAL A 174 -2.84 -7.57 14.75
CA VAL A 174 -2.20 -6.25 14.89
C VAL A 174 -1.66 -6.05 16.30
N ARG A 175 -2.39 -6.48 17.34
CA ARG A 175 -1.92 -6.43 18.73
C ARG A 175 -0.66 -7.28 18.93
N GLU A 176 -0.64 -8.50 18.40
CA GLU A 176 0.52 -9.40 18.46
C GLU A 176 1.73 -8.80 17.72
N LEU A 177 1.49 -8.21 16.54
CA LEU A 177 2.53 -7.50 15.80
C LEU A 177 3.10 -6.33 16.60
N ALA A 178 2.23 -5.50 17.21
CA ALA A 178 2.65 -4.38 18.05
C ALA A 178 3.47 -4.84 19.27
N VAL A 179 3.03 -5.89 19.97
CA VAL A 179 3.77 -6.45 21.11
C VAL A 179 5.13 -7.00 20.66
N SER A 180 5.21 -7.64 19.50
CA SER A 180 6.48 -8.17 18.95
C SER A 180 7.50 -7.08 18.58
N ILE A 181 7.04 -5.85 18.31
CA ILE A 181 7.89 -4.69 18.04
C ILE A 181 8.42 -4.11 19.36
N VAL A 182 7.59 -4.05 20.39
CA VAL A 182 7.96 -3.51 21.71
C VAL A 182 8.86 -4.48 22.49
N ASN A 183 8.62 -5.79 22.38
CA ASN A 183 9.38 -6.83 23.06
C ASN A 183 9.99 -7.82 22.05
N PRO A 184 11.13 -7.47 21.43
CA PRO A 184 11.78 -8.35 20.45
C PRO A 184 12.28 -9.68 21.03
N ARG A 185 12.38 -9.81 22.35
CA ARG A 185 12.83 -11.05 23.04
C ARG A 185 11.78 -12.17 23.08
N THR A 186 10.49 -11.88 22.93
CA THR A 186 9.43 -12.92 22.90
C THR A 186 9.17 -13.51 21.51
N ALA A 187 9.79 -12.95 20.46
CA ALA A 187 9.67 -13.50 19.10
C ALA A 187 10.43 -14.84 18.92
N ASN A 188 11.43 -15.12 19.78
CA ASN A 188 12.20 -16.36 19.75
C ASN A 188 11.61 -17.49 20.63
N SER A 189 10.48 -17.27 21.32
CA SER A 189 9.89 -18.29 22.21
C SER A 189 8.74 -19.10 21.59
N ASN A 190 8.55 -19.06 20.26
CA ASN A 190 7.70 -20.00 19.55
C ASN A 190 8.52 -20.92 18.63
N PRO A 191 9.20 -21.95 19.15
CA PRO A 191 9.48 -23.15 18.37
C PRO A 191 8.21 -24.00 18.38
N GLY A 192 7.20 -23.59 17.61
CA GLY A 192 6.01 -24.39 17.29
C GLY A 192 6.25 -25.33 16.10
N VAL A 193 7.51 -25.66 15.81
CA VAL A 193 7.92 -26.64 14.79
C VAL A 193 8.93 -27.57 15.46
N ALA A 194 8.42 -28.46 16.31
CA ALA A 194 9.06 -29.75 16.52
C ALA A 194 8.26 -30.73 15.66
N GLY A 195 8.85 -31.12 14.52
CA GLY A 195 8.38 -32.29 13.79
C GLY A 195 8.45 -33.48 14.73
N SER A 196 7.30 -34.05 15.07
CA SER A 196 7.21 -35.33 15.74
C SER A 196 7.21 -36.40 14.66
N ASP A 197 8.38 -36.83 14.22
CA ASP A 197 8.55 -38.16 13.63
C ASP A 197 8.88 -39.14 14.76
N PRO A 198 8.16 -40.27 14.88
CA PRO A 198 8.50 -41.29 15.86
C PRO A 198 9.67 -42.12 15.33
N GLU A 199 10.89 -41.80 15.74
CA GLU A 199 12.03 -42.70 15.53
C GLU A 199 11.89 -43.94 16.43
N PHE A 200 11.73 -45.08 15.76
CA PHE A 200 11.87 -46.42 16.29
C PHE A 200 13.27 -46.58 16.91
N GLY A 201 13.34 -46.78 18.21
CA GLY A 201 14.59 -47.12 18.88
C GLY A 201 14.95 -48.59 18.71
N GLN A 202 16.24 -48.89 18.52
CA GLN A 202 17.02 -49.92 19.25
C GLN A 202 18.50 -49.98 18.77
N PRO A 203 19.45 -50.56 19.55
CA PRO A 203 20.45 -49.72 20.20
C PRO A 203 21.93 -50.14 19.99
N ASN A 204 22.82 -49.25 20.45
CA ASN A 204 24.17 -49.46 21.00
C ASN A 204 25.32 -49.92 20.09
N GLY A 205 26.39 -49.12 20.09
CA GLY A 205 27.72 -49.65 20.38
C GLY A 205 28.92 -49.10 19.61
N VAL A 206 29.83 -48.50 20.37
CA VAL A 206 31.30 -48.42 20.17
C VAL A 206 31.83 -47.25 19.35
N GLY A 207 32.65 -46.43 20.02
CA GLY A 207 33.35 -45.28 19.45
C GLY A 207 34.69 -45.61 18.80
N SER A 208 35.24 -44.64 18.10
CA SER A 208 36.69 -44.45 17.96
C SER A 208 36.97 -43.05 17.43
N SER A 209 38.04 -42.49 17.97
CA SER A 209 38.66 -41.22 17.69
C SER A 209 39.07 -41.01 16.22
N GLY A 210 38.89 -39.77 15.76
CA GLY A 210 39.83 -39.02 14.92
C GLY A 210 39.92 -39.38 13.44
N VAL A 211 39.50 -38.45 12.57
CA VAL A 211 40.35 -37.83 11.53
C VAL A 211 39.76 -36.45 11.20
N LYS A 212 40.55 -35.39 11.39
CA LYS A 212 40.29 -34.05 10.87
C LYS A 212 40.63 -34.07 9.37
N LEU A 213 39.64 -33.87 8.51
CA LEU A 213 39.89 -33.44 7.13
C LEU A 213 39.32 -32.03 6.96
N ILE A 214 40.23 -31.10 6.75
CA ILE A 214 39.99 -29.71 6.43
C ILE A 214 39.33 -29.67 5.06
N GLN A 215 38.05 -29.28 4.99
CA GLN A 215 37.45 -28.72 3.79
C GLN A 215 37.25 -27.22 4.03
N THR A 216 38.06 -26.45 3.33
CA THR A 216 37.92 -25.02 3.10
C THR A 216 36.68 -24.76 2.25
N GLY A 217 35.82 -23.84 2.70
CA GLY A 217 34.81 -23.22 1.86
C GLY A 217 33.45 -23.08 2.52
N ASP A 218 33.31 -22.12 3.44
CA ASP A 218 31.99 -21.56 3.75
C ASP A 218 32.15 -20.09 4.14
N VAL A 219 31.98 -19.20 3.15
CA VAL A 219 31.78 -17.75 3.35
C VAL A 219 30.34 -17.35 2.98
N GLN A 220 29.50 -18.30 2.56
CA GLN A 220 28.15 -17.98 2.08
C GLN A 220 27.09 -17.80 3.19
N GLY A 221 27.34 -18.30 4.41
CA GLY A 221 26.32 -18.37 5.46
C GLY A 221 26.05 -17.07 6.23
N ASN A 222 27.02 -16.16 6.32
CA ASN A 222 26.87 -14.96 7.16
C ASN A 222 26.11 -13.83 6.45
N ASP A 223 26.26 -13.74 5.12
CA ASP A 223 25.55 -12.75 4.30
C ASP A 223 24.06 -13.06 4.19
N ASP A 224 23.67 -14.34 4.11
CA ASP A 224 22.26 -14.71 4.02
C ASP A 224 21.51 -14.51 5.34
N TYR A 225 22.15 -14.71 6.50
CA TYR A 225 21.55 -14.40 7.79
C TYR A 225 21.41 -12.89 8.03
N ALA A 226 22.43 -12.09 7.70
CA ALA A 226 22.36 -10.63 7.79
C ALA A 226 21.33 -10.03 6.81
N ARG A 227 21.29 -10.56 5.58
CA ARG A 227 20.29 -10.19 4.56
C ARG A 227 18.88 -10.63 4.95
N THR A 228 18.71 -11.76 5.62
CA THR A 228 17.41 -12.23 6.15
C THR A 228 16.95 -11.41 7.35
N GLY A 229 17.85 -11.06 8.27
CA GLY A 229 17.57 -10.17 9.40
C GLY A 229 17.23 -8.73 8.95
N ALA A 230 17.97 -8.20 7.98
CA ALA A 230 17.67 -6.92 7.34
C ALA A 230 16.32 -6.94 6.61
N LYS A 231 16.03 -8.00 5.84
CA LYS A 231 14.72 -8.20 5.19
C LYS A 231 13.59 -8.28 6.22
N LEU A 232 13.78 -8.98 7.35
CA LEU A 232 12.76 -9.06 8.41
C LEU A 232 12.51 -7.72 9.12
N LEU A 233 13.56 -6.90 9.30
CA LEU A 233 13.44 -5.56 9.88
C LEU A 233 12.75 -4.58 8.93
N VAL A 234 13.07 -4.64 7.63
CA VAL A 234 12.42 -3.83 6.58
C VAL A 234 10.94 -4.21 6.41
N LYS A 235 10.59 -5.50 6.51
CA LYS A 235 9.21 -6.00 6.40
C LYS A 235 8.22 -5.47 7.45
N ARG A 236 8.72 -5.01 8.59
CA ARG A 236 7.93 -4.39 9.66
C ARG A 236 7.83 -2.87 9.51
N PHE A 237 8.58 -2.29 8.57
CA PHE A 237 8.82 -0.86 8.49
C PHE A 237 7.73 -0.11 7.73
N VAL A 238 7.12 -0.67 6.67
CA VAL A 238 6.11 0.07 5.87
C VAL A 238 4.86 0.43 6.68
N LEU A 239 4.34 -0.50 7.48
CA LEU A 239 3.21 -0.24 8.37
C LEU A 239 3.54 0.85 9.40
N LEU A 240 4.71 0.75 10.02
CA LEU A 240 5.19 1.71 11.01
C LEU A 240 5.39 3.09 10.40
N LEU A 241 6.11 3.13 9.27
CA LEU A 241 6.44 4.34 8.53
C LEU A 241 5.15 5.00 8.03
N GLY A 242 4.18 4.23 7.53
CA GLY A 242 2.93 4.76 6.97
C GLY A 242 2.06 5.36 8.07
N SER A 243 1.98 4.67 9.20
CA SER A 243 1.37 5.19 10.43
C SER A 243 2.06 6.47 10.90
N LEU A 244 3.40 6.51 10.94
CA LEU A 244 4.15 7.68 11.39
C LEU A 244 3.94 8.87 10.45
N HIS A 245 3.86 8.63 9.14
CA HIS A 245 3.60 9.67 8.15
C HIS A 245 2.21 10.27 8.32
N LEU A 246 1.18 9.43 8.45
CA LEU A 246 -0.19 9.87 8.75
C LEU A 246 -0.26 10.72 10.02
N SER A 247 0.49 10.36 11.07
CA SER A 247 0.57 11.15 12.30
C SER A 247 1.26 12.49 12.10
N LEU A 248 2.40 12.52 11.38
CA LEU A 248 3.09 13.77 11.07
C LEU A 248 2.22 14.69 10.22
N MET A 249 1.51 14.11 9.25
CA MET A 249 0.58 14.80 8.37
C MET A 249 -0.60 15.35 9.15
N ALA A 250 -1.15 14.57 10.08
CA ALA A 250 -2.18 15.01 11.00
C ALA A 250 -1.70 16.16 11.89
N GLY A 251 -0.45 16.12 12.36
CA GLY A 251 0.16 17.22 13.10
C GLY A 251 0.18 18.53 12.29
N LEU A 252 0.66 18.48 11.05
CA LEU A 252 0.66 19.64 10.15
C LEU A 252 -0.77 20.11 9.84
N GLY A 253 -1.70 19.17 9.61
CA GLY A 253 -3.11 19.47 9.38
C GLY A 253 -3.76 20.17 10.57
N LEU A 254 -3.60 19.65 11.78
CA LEU A 254 -4.12 20.29 13.00
C LEU A 254 -3.51 21.67 13.21
N TRP A 255 -2.21 21.83 12.94
CA TRP A 255 -1.57 23.14 13.00
C TRP A 255 -2.20 24.13 12.02
N LEU A 256 -2.31 23.78 10.73
CA LEU A 256 -2.94 24.60 9.69
C LEU A 256 -4.38 24.99 10.02
N TRP A 257 -5.20 24.00 10.39
CA TRP A 257 -6.64 24.21 10.57
C TRP A 257 -7.00 24.77 11.94
N SER A 258 -6.08 24.77 12.92
CA SER A 258 -6.32 25.41 14.22
C SER A 258 -6.53 26.92 14.09
N ASN A 259 -5.66 27.58 13.31
CA ASN A 259 -5.82 28.96 12.90
C ASN A 259 -5.19 29.19 11.53
N ILE A 260 -6.06 29.32 10.53
CA ILE A 260 -5.66 29.46 9.12
C ILE A 260 -4.95 30.80 8.88
N ARG A 261 -5.31 31.85 9.61
CA ARG A 261 -4.78 33.21 9.38
C ARG A 261 -3.39 33.41 9.97
N THR A 262 -3.03 32.67 11.03
CA THR A 262 -1.74 32.80 11.74
C THR A 262 -0.88 31.55 11.53
N PHE A 263 -0.95 30.94 10.34
CA PHE A 263 -0.22 29.72 10.05
C PHE A 263 1.24 30.01 9.68
N GLY A 264 2.17 29.29 10.32
CA GLY A 264 3.62 29.47 10.11
C GLY A 264 4.14 30.80 10.65
N GLU A 265 5.40 31.11 10.32
CA GLU A 265 6.01 32.44 10.54
C GLU A 265 5.79 33.40 9.35
N GLY A 266 4.86 33.07 8.44
CA GLY A 266 4.58 33.88 7.27
C GLY A 266 3.92 35.22 7.61
N GLU A 267 4.02 36.19 6.70
CA GLU A 267 3.33 37.48 6.84
C GLU A 267 1.81 37.27 6.98
N ASP A 268 1.26 37.72 8.11
CA ASP A 268 -0.17 37.57 8.44
C ASP A 268 -1.08 38.09 7.33
N ASP A 269 -0.67 39.15 6.62
CA ASP A 269 -1.43 39.75 5.51
C ASP A 269 -1.57 38.79 4.30
N VAL A 270 -0.55 37.99 4.00
CA VAL A 270 -0.58 37.00 2.90
C VAL A 270 -1.51 35.84 3.27
N ASN A 271 -1.42 35.37 4.51
CA ASN A 271 -2.29 34.32 5.03
C ASN A 271 -3.75 34.80 5.11
N ASP A 272 -3.99 36.06 5.45
CA ASP A 272 -5.31 36.68 5.47
C ASP A 272 -5.92 36.80 4.07
N CYS A 273 -5.10 37.22 3.09
CA CYS A 273 -5.44 37.26 1.68
C CYS A 273 -5.89 35.88 1.18
N ALA A 274 -5.08 34.84 1.40
CA ALA A 274 -5.41 33.47 1.01
C ALA A 274 -6.64 32.93 1.75
N ALA A 275 -6.76 33.16 3.06
CA ALA A 275 -7.92 32.72 3.83
C ALA A 275 -9.23 33.31 3.29
N THR A 276 -9.21 34.58 2.89
CA THR A 276 -10.41 35.33 2.51
C THR A 276 -10.80 35.13 1.04
N HIS A 277 -9.83 35.00 0.13
CA HIS A 277 -10.08 34.99 -1.31
C HIS A 277 -9.85 33.62 -1.96
N ALA A 278 -9.05 32.73 -1.37
CA ALA A 278 -8.75 31.45 -1.99
C ALA A 278 -9.93 30.47 -1.91
N LEU A 279 -10.10 29.69 -2.97
CA LEU A 279 -11.12 28.65 -3.11
C LEU A 279 -10.44 27.29 -3.20
N LEU A 280 -10.76 26.38 -2.28
CA LEU A 280 -10.32 24.99 -2.37
C LEU A 280 -11.36 24.16 -3.13
N ALA A 281 -10.89 23.24 -3.98
CA ALA A 281 -11.75 22.22 -4.56
C ALA A 281 -11.79 20.99 -3.63
N ILE A 282 -12.99 20.53 -3.31
CA ILE A 282 -13.24 19.33 -2.52
C ILE A 282 -14.31 18.52 -3.25
N LEU A 283 -13.95 17.32 -3.71
CA LEU A 283 -14.82 16.49 -4.55
C LEU A 283 -15.32 17.26 -5.80
N GLY A 284 -14.46 18.08 -6.38
CA GLY A 284 -14.75 18.94 -7.53
C GLY A 284 -15.65 20.15 -7.22
N LYS A 285 -16.02 20.39 -5.95
CA LYS A 285 -16.83 21.55 -5.53
C LYS A 285 -15.94 22.63 -4.93
N HIS A 286 -16.23 23.88 -5.26
CA HIS A 286 -15.51 25.05 -4.73
C HIS A 286 -16.00 25.39 -3.33
N VAL A 287 -15.08 25.43 -2.38
CA VAL A 287 -15.32 25.77 -0.99
C VAL A 287 -14.38 26.91 -0.60
N PRO A 288 -14.89 28.01 -0.01
CA PRO A 288 -14.05 29.09 0.51
C PRO A 288 -13.05 28.56 1.54
N PHE A 289 -11.80 29.01 1.47
CA PHE A 289 -10.76 28.51 2.36
C PHE A 289 -11.03 28.83 3.83
N SER A 290 -11.64 29.99 4.13
CA SER A 290 -12.12 30.37 5.47
C SER A 290 -13.40 29.68 5.92
N SER A 291 -13.91 28.68 5.20
CA SER A 291 -15.15 27.99 5.57
C SER A 291 -15.03 27.31 6.95
N GLU A 292 -15.95 27.64 7.86
CA GLU A 292 -15.98 27.05 9.20
C GLU A 292 -16.28 25.55 9.16
N VAL A 293 -17.16 25.12 8.24
CA VAL A 293 -17.50 23.71 8.05
C VAL A 293 -16.25 22.93 7.63
N LEU A 294 -15.48 23.47 6.70
CA LEU A 294 -14.23 22.86 6.25
C LEU A 294 -13.23 22.74 7.39
N ARG A 295 -13.05 23.81 8.17
CA ARG A 295 -12.17 23.81 9.34
C ARG A 295 -12.56 22.72 10.34
N ILE A 296 -13.84 22.60 10.69
CA ILE A 296 -14.33 21.61 11.66
C ILE A 296 -14.09 20.18 11.14
N ILE A 297 -14.42 19.91 9.88
CA ILE A 297 -14.23 18.59 9.27
C ILE A 297 -12.74 18.24 9.23
N SER A 298 -11.88 19.16 8.79
CA SER A 298 -10.44 18.95 8.74
C SER A 298 -9.87 18.67 10.13
N LEU A 299 -10.20 19.48 11.14
CA LEU A 299 -9.76 19.23 12.52
C LEU A 299 -10.21 17.87 13.05
N ALA A 300 -11.45 17.46 12.77
CA ALA A 300 -11.96 16.15 13.17
C ALA A 300 -11.20 15.01 12.50
N ILE A 301 -11.01 15.08 11.17
CA ILE A 301 -10.28 14.06 10.41
C ILE A 301 -8.84 13.96 10.93
N TYR A 302 -8.09 15.07 10.99
CA TYR A 302 -6.70 15.01 11.43
C TYR A 302 -6.54 14.58 12.90
N SER A 303 -7.50 14.87 13.78
CA SER A 303 -7.50 14.34 15.16
C SER A 303 -7.58 12.81 15.19
N ILE A 304 -8.38 12.20 14.31
CA ILE A 304 -8.52 10.74 14.20
C ILE A 304 -7.21 10.08 13.75
N PHE A 305 -6.46 10.73 12.85
CA PHE A 305 -5.23 10.19 12.28
C PHE A 305 -3.95 10.56 13.07
N LEU A 306 -4.08 11.34 14.15
CA LEU A 306 -2.93 11.85 14.91
C LEU A 306 -2.13 10.73 15.62
N VAL A 307 -2.81 9.75 16.20
CA VAL A 307 -2.15 8.71 17.02
C VAL A 307 -1.57 7.61 16.13
N PRO A 308 -0.24 7.38 16.15
CA PRO A 308 0.38 6.31 15.37
C PRO A 308 -0.23 4.93 15.71
N GLY A 309 -0.45 4.11 14.71
CA GLY A 309 -0.98 2.75 14.80
C GLY A 309 -2.51 2.73 14.88
N VAL A 310 -3.11 3.61 15.68
CA VAL A 310 -4.56 3.82 15.73
C VAL A 310 -5.08 4.35 14.40
N ASN A 311 -4.29 5.22 13.77
CA ASN A 311 -4.59 5.81 12.46
C ASN A 311 -4.67 4.80 11.29
N LEU A 312 -4.19 3.57 11.48
CA LEU A 312 -4.34 2.46 10.52
C LEU A 312 -5.63 1.66 10.70
N LEU A 313 -6.30 1.78 11.85
CA LEU A 313 -7.51 1.01 12.14
C LEU A 313 -8.65 1.34 11.18
N LEU A 314 -8.78 2.61 10.79
CA LEU A 314 -9.84 3.06 9.89
C LEU A 314 -9.64 2.50 8.46
N PRO A 315 -8.46 2.64 7.81
CA PRO A 315 -8.19 1.97 6.54
C PRO A 315 -8.41 0.45 6.59
N ILE A 316 -7.91 -0.22 7.64
CA ILE A 316 -8.09 -1.66 7.82
C ILE A 316 -9.58 -2.01 7.94
N ALA A 317 -10.36 -1.26 8.71
CA ALA A 317 -11.79 -1.46 8.86
C ALA A 317 -12.53 -1.33 7.52
N VAL A 318 -12.20 -0.31 6.72
CA VAL A 318 -12.77 -0.11 5.37
C VAL A 318 -12.45 -1.29 4.45
N PHE A 319 -11.22 -1.80 4.48
CA PHE A 319 -10.86 -2.95 3.65
C PHE A 319 -11.54 -4.24 4.11
N LEU A 320 -11.58 -4.51 5.41
CA LEU A 320 -12.31 -5.66 5.96
C LEU A 320 -13.83 -5.56 5.70
N TRP A 321 -14.38 -4.35 5.65
CA TRP A 321 -15.77 -4.11 5.28
C TRP A 321 -16.07 -4.61 3.86
N PHE A 322 -15.18 -4.39 2.88
CA PHE A 322 -15.34 -4.97 1.53
C PHE A 322 -15.39 -6.50 1.55
N TYR A 323 -14.56 -7.15 2.38
CA TYR A 323 -14.61 -8.61 2.56
C TYR A 323 -15.92 -9.07 3.20
N HIS A 324 -16.45 -8.31 4.16
CA HIS A 324 -17.70 -8.66 4.81
C HIS A 324 -18.89 -8.55 3.86
N LEU A 325 -18.99 -7.47 3.08
CA LEU A 325 -20.01 -7.30 2.04
C LEU A 325 -20.01 -8.45 1.04
N HIS A 326 -18.83 -8.92 0.63
CA HIS A 326 -18.71 -10.06 -0.29
C HIS A 326 -19.22 -11.38 0.30
N ARG A 327 -18.98 -11.65 1.59
CA ARG A 327 -19.46 -12.86 2.27
C ARG A 327 -20.98 -12.90 2.46
N VAL A 328 -21.63 -11.73 2.55
CA VAL A 328 -23.09 -11.61 2.76
C VAL A 328 -23.87 -11.66 1.43
N ALA A 329 -23.19 -11.64 0.28
CA ALA A 329 -23.84 -11.81 -1.01
C ALA A 329 -24.61 -13.14 -1.05
N PRO A 330 -25.95 -13.13 -1.26
CA PRO A 330 -26.78 -14.29 -1.07
C PRO A 330 -26.40 -15.41 -2.04
N THR A 331 -26.09 -16.58 -1.48
CA THR A 331 -26.04 -17.81 -2.26
C THR A 331 -27.43 -18.06 -2.84
N PRO A 332 -27.58 -18.25 -4.16
CA PRO A 332 -28.87 -18.63 -4.70
C PRO A 332 -29.24 -19.98 -4.09
N LYS A 333 -30.30 -20.01 -3.27
CA LYS A 333 -30.97 -21.27 -2.90
C LYS A 333 -31.35 -21.96 -4.21
N ASP A 334 -30.95 -23.22 -4.38
CA ASP A 334 -31.43 -24.03 -5.48
C ASP A 334 -32.96 -23.97 -5.48
N PRO A 335 -33.61 -23.64 -6.61
CA PRO A 335 -35.05 -23.80 -6.73
C PRO A 335 -35.33 -25.31 -6.77
N GLY A 336 -35.35 -25.92 -5.59
CA GLY A 336 -35.79 -27.29 -5.39
C GLY A 336 -37.28 -27.40 -5.66
N SER A 337 -37.61 -28.36 -6.54
CA SER A 337 -38.84 -29.15 -6.53
C SER A 337 -40.17 -28.40 -6.43
N GLY A 338 -40.75 -28.07 -7.58
CA GLY A 338 -42.18 -27.75 -7.66
C GLY A 338 -42.53 -26.80 -8.81
N MET A 339 -42.35 -27.21 -10.07
CA MET A 339 -42.98 -26.46 -11.16
C MET A 339 -43.41 -27.38 -12.30
N THR A 340 -44.71 -27.31 -12.61
CA THR A 340 -45.40 -28.04 -13.66
C THR A 340 -45.01 -27.54 -15.05
N PRO A 341 -45.10 -28.40 -16.10
CA PRO A 341 -44.48 -28.13 -17.38
C PRO A 341 -45.42 -27.40 -18.34
N ASP A 342 -45.68 -26.10 -18.13
CA ASP A 342 -46.35 -25.29 -19.16
C ASP A 342 -45.72 -23.89 -19.30
N SER A 343 -44.83 -23.78 -20.29
CA SER A 343 -44.53 -22.58 -21.11
C SER A 343 -43.18 -22.76 -21.80
N LEU A 344 -43.20 -23.41 -22.98
CA LEU A 344 -42.01 -23.67 -23.79
C LEU A 344 -41.35 -22.40 -24.37
N GLN A 345 -41.94 -21.21 -24.21
CA GLN A 345 -41.38 -19.92 -24.65
C GLN A 345 -40.68 -19.11 -23.54
N ALA A 346 -40.98 -19.33 -22.26
CA ALA A 346 -40.27 -18.69 -21.14
C ALA A 346 -38.84 -19.27 -20.94
N LYS A 347 -38.56 -20.45 -21.53
CA LYS A 347 -37.32 -21.21 -21.35
C LYS A 347 -36.07 -20.60 -22.00
N ARG A 348 -36.17 -19.65 -22.94
CA ARG A 348 -34.99 -19.08 -23.62
C ARG A 348 -34.40 -17.89 -22.86
N HIS A 349 -35.24 -16.95 -22.40
CA HIS A 349 -34.81 -15.84 -21.53
C HIS A 349 -34.47 -16.30 -20.10
N LEU A 350 -35.17 -17.32 -19.58
CA LEU A 350 -34.84 -17.88 -18.27
C LEU A 350 -33.54 -18.69 -18.32
N ARG A 351 -33.29 -19.49 -19.37
CA ARG A 351 -31.98 -20.17 -19.54
C ARG A 351 -30.85 -19.20 -19.78
N PHE A 352 -31.05 -18.13 -20.55
CA PHE A 352 -30.02 -17.11 -20.74
C PHE A 352 -29.74 -16.32 -19.46
N ARG A 353 -30.77 -15.93 -18.69
CA ARG A 353 -30.60 -15.28 -17.37
C ARG A 353 -29.99 -16.22 -16.34
N VAL A 354 -30.38 -17.49 -16.31
CA VAL A 354 -29.82 -18.51 -15.40
C VAL A 354 -28.41 -18.90 -15.83
N TRP A 355 -28.09 -18.91 -17.13
CA TRP A 355 -26.75 -19.14 -17.65
C TRP A 355 -25.84 -17.93 -17.38
N ILE A 356 -26.29 -16.69 -17.61
CA ILE A 356 -25.58 -15.48 -17.18
C ILE A 356 -25.42 -15.46 -15.66
N ARG A 357 -26.45 -15.82 -14.88
CA ARG A 357 -26.33 -15.92 -13.41
C ARG A 357 -25.43 -17.06 -12.96
N ARG A 358 -25.39 -18.19 -13.67
CA ARG A 358 -24.51 -19.32 -13.36
C ARG A 358 -23.08 -19.01 -13.75
N ALA A 359 -22.86 -18.42 -14.92
CA ALA A 359 -21.58 -17.86 -15.35
C ALA A 359 -21.12 -16.78 -14.37
N TYR A 360 -21.97 -15.80 -14.03
CA TYR A 360 -21.70 -14.79 -13.02
C TYR A 360 -21.44 -15.40 -11.64
N SER A 361 -22.21 -16.39 -11.18
CA SER A 361 -22.00 -17.04 -9.89
C SER A 361 -20.78 -17.97 -9.88
N SER A 362 -20.41 -18.55 -11.01
CA SER A 362 -19.22 -19.40 -11.17
C SER A 362 -17.95 -18.56 -11.30
N ILE A 363 -18.07 -17.37 -11.91
CA ILE A 363 -17.05 -16.32 -11.94
C ILE A 363 -16.91 -15.73 -10.52
N VAL A 364 -17.98 -15.28 -9.87
CA VAL A 364 -17.94 -14.67 -8.53
C VAL A 364 -17.50 -15.67 -7.44
N ARG A 365 -17.92 -16.94 -7.51
CA ARG A 365 -17.48 -18.00 -6.56
C ARG A 365 -16.02 -18.44 -6.78
N SER A 366 -15.44 -18.12 -7.94
CA SER A 366 -14.03 -18.34 -8.27
C SER A 366 -13.11 -17.18 -7.85
N TRP A 367 -13.64 -16.01 -7.49
CA TRP A 367 -12.83 -14.79 -7.26
C TRP A 367 -12.76 -14.44 -5.77
N GLY A 368 -11.94 -15.19 -5.02
CA GLY A 368 -11.52 -14.79 -3.67
C GLY A 368 -10.79 -13.43 -3.61
N ALA A 369 -10.34 -12.93 -4.77
CA ALA A 369 -9.71 -11.62 -4.97
C ALA A 369 -10.69 -10.47 -5.30
N LEU A 370 -12.00 -10.69 -5.35
CA LEU A 370 -12.95 -9.61 -5.66
C LEU A 370 -12.93 -8.47 -4.61
N PRO A 371 -12.87 -8.73 -3.28
CA PRO A 371 -12.75 -7.66 -2.28
C PRO A 371 -11.51 -6.76 -2.46
N PRO A 372 -10.28 -7.28 -2.65
CA PRO A 372 -9.12 -6.43 -2.91
C PRO A 372 -9.19 -5.73 -4.27
N PHE A 373 -9.84 -6.29 -5.30
CA PHE A 373 -10.08 -5.53 -6.53
C PHE A 373 -10.98 -4.30 -6.30
N ILE A 374 -12.07 -4.44 -5.54
CA ILE A 374 -12.95 -3.31 -5.19
C ILE A 374 -12.17 -2.27 -4.38
N GLY A 375 -11.41 -2.71 -3.38
CA GLY A 375 -10.58 -1.81 -2.57
C GLY A 375 -9.56 -1.04 -3.43
N LEU A 376 -8.96 -1.70 -4.43
CA LEU A 376 -7.98 -1.07 -5.30
C LEU A 376 -8.61 -0.03 -6.24
N ILE A 377 -9.78 -0.33 -6.81
CA ILE A 377 -10.55 0.63 -7.61
C ILE A 377 -10.98 1.82 -6.74
N PHE A 378 -11.43 1.57 -5.52
CA PHE A 378 -11.80 2.63 -4.57
C PHE A 378 -10.62 3.57 -4.28
N LEU A 379 -9.43 3.02 -4.00
CA LEU A 379 -8.22 3.82 -3.81
C LEU A 379 -7.82 4.60 -5.08
N LEU A 380 -7.96 4.00 -6.27
CA LEU A 380 -7.67 4.67 -7.53
C LEU A 380 -8.58 5.88 -7.75
N VAL A 381 -9.89 5.71 -7.50
CA VAL A 381 -10.86 6.82 -7.62
C VAL A 381 -10.51 7.95 -6.65
N ILE A 382 -10.15 7.63 -5.41
CA ILE A 382 -9.70 8.64 -4.43
C ILE A 382 -8.48 9.42 -4.94
N ASN A 383 -7.49 8.73 -5.51
CA ASN A 383 -6.31 9.41 -6.09
C ASN A 383 -6.70 10.34 -7.24
N LEU A 384 -7.55 9.88 -8.15
CA LEU A 384 -8.03 10.71 -9.27
C LEU A 384 -8.78 11.94 -8.77
N VAL A 385 -9.60 11.79 -7.72
CA VAL A 385 -10.28 12.92 -7.07
C VAL A 385 -9.27 13.91 -6.49
N PHE A 386 -8.24 13.47 -5.77
CA PHE A 386 -7.20 14.36 -5.27
C PHE A 386 -6.45 15.11 -6.37
N ILE A 387 -6.12 14.43 -7.48
CA ILE A 387 -5.50 15.07 -8.65
C ILE A 387 -6.42 16.18 -9.19
N VAL A 388 -7.69 15.85 -9.42
CA VAL A 388 -8.67 16.81 -9.92
C VAL A 388 -8.85 17.98 -8.95
N ASP A 389 -8.94 17.73 -7.65
CA ASP A 389 -9.10 18.76 -6.63
C ASP A 389 -7.89 19.68 -6.54
N ILE A 390 -6.67 19.17 -6.62
CA ILE A 390 -5.46 20.00 -6.62
C ILE A 390 -5.42 20.87 -7.89
N GLU A 391 -5.67 20.30 -9.06
CA GLU A 391 -5.66 21.04 -10.33
C GLU A 391 -6.74 22.11 -10.39
N LEU A 392 -7.95 21.80 -9.92
CA LEU A 392 -9.03 22.78 -9.84
C LEU A 392 -8.67 23.87 -8.83
N THR A 393 -8.12 23.53 -7.66
CA THR A 393 -7.69 24.53 -6.68
C THR A 393 -6.68 25.50 -7.30
N LEU A 394 -5.66 25.00 -7.97
CA LEU A 394 -4.64 25.86 -8.61
C LEU A 394 -5.22 26.71 -9.73
N LYS A 395 -6.08 26.12 -10.58
CA LYS A 395 -6.70 26.83 -11.71
C LYS A 395 -7.63 27.96 -11.27
N HIS A 396 -8.43 27.77 -10.23
CA HIS A 396 -9.38 28.81 -9.78
C HIS A 396 -8.66 29.98 -9.11
N ASN A 397 -7.56 29.69 -8.42
CA ASN A 397 -6.78 30.71 -7.71
C ASN A 397 -5.62 31.27 -8.55
N ALA A 398 -5.55 30.97 -9.85
CA ALA A 398 -4.48 31.45 -10.73
C ALA A 398 -4.39 32.99 -10.79
N HIS A 399 -5.50 33.68 -10.54
CA HIS A 399 -5.54 35.15 -10.47
C HIS A 399 -4.98 35.73 -9.16
N LEU A 400 -4.84 34.92 -8.11
CA LEU A 400 -4.27 35.30 -6.82
C LEU A 400 -2.80 34.90 -6.71
N GLN A 401 -2.30 34.01 -7.58
CA GLN A 401 -0.94 33.49 -7.53
C GLN A 401 0.05 34.44 -8.22
N GLY A 402 1.27 34.51 -7.69
CA GLY A 402 2.39 35.16 -8.36
C GLY A 402 2.71 34.51 -9.71
N ASN A 403 3.30 35.30 -10.62
CA ASN A 403 3.67 34.82 -11.97
C ASN A 403 4.75 33.72 -11.93
N ASP A 404 5.50 33.65 -10.83
CA ASP A 404 6.57 32.70 -10.52
C ASP A 404 6.07 31.30 -10.13
N GLU A 405 4.78 31.15 -9.79
CA GLU A 405 4.17 29.87 -9.41
C GLU A 405 4.29 28.79 -10.51
N ALA A 406 4.18 29.22 -11.78
CA ALA A 406 4.26 28.34 -12.93
C ALA A 406 5.69 28.15 -13.46
N GLU A 407 6.68 28.85 -12.88
CA GLU A 407 8.06 28.77 -13.34
C GLU A 407 8.69 27.41 -13.03
N TRP A 408 9.62 27.00 -13.89
CA TRP A 408 10.37 25.77 -13.70
C TRP A 408 11.61 26.02 -12.86
N GLY A 409 11.59 25.52 -11.62
CA GLY A 409 12.74 25.55 -10.72
C GLY A 409 13.64 24.31 -10.83
N PHE A 410 14.86 24.43 -10.33
CA PHE A 410 15.79 23.29 -10.18
C PHE A 410 15.20 22.17 -9.31
N GLY A 411 14.42 22.51 -8.27
CA GLY A 411 13.75 21.54 -7.40
C GLY A 411 12.77 20.63 -8.14
N GLN A 412 12.11 21.13 -9.18
CA GLN A 412 11.18 20.34 -10.01
C GLN A 412 11.89 19.28 -10.85
N ILE A 413 13.10 19.58 -11.33
CA ILE A 413 13.92 18.61 -12.06
C ILE A 413 14.31 17.47 -11.12
N LEU A 414 14.70 17.79 -9.89
CA LEU A 414 15.01 16.78 -8.87
C LEU A 414 13.79 15.92 -8.55
N ALA A 415 12.60 16.51 -8.41
CA ALA A 415 11.36 15.78 -8.22
C ALA A 415 11.08 14.78 -9.38
N MET A 416 11.31 15.21 -10.62
CA MET A 416 11.16 14.33 -11.79
C MET A 416 12.22 13.23 -11.84
N LEU A 417 13.47 13.49 -11.43
CA LEU A 417 14.50 12.45 -11.35
C LEU A 417 14.14 11.36 -10.35
N LEU A 418 13.42 11.70 -9.28
CA LEU A 418 12.95 10.72 -8.30
C LEU A 418 11.92 9.75 -8.87
N LEU A 419 11.28 10.05 -10.02
CA LEU A 419 10.45 9.09 -10.75
C LEU A 419 11.24 7.90 -11.28
N PHE A 420 12.56 8.02 -11.42
CA PHE A 420 13.41 6.94 -11.93
C PHE A 420 13.25 5.66 -11.10
N MET A 421 13.16 5.78 -9.78
CA MET A 421 13.05 4.62 -8.88
C MET A 421 11.73 3.85 -9.13
N PRO A 422 10.53 4.47 -9.03
CA PRO A 422 9.27 3.80 -9.38
C PRO A 422 9.22 3.25 -10.82
N LEU A 423 9.80 3.96 -11.78
CA LEU A 423 9.82 3.51 -13.19
C LEU A 423 10.72 2.30 -13.38
N ARG A 424 11.88 2.28 -12.73
CA ARG A 424 12.79 1.14 -12.71
C ARG A 424 12.12 -0.07 -12.07
N ASP A 425 11.50 0.11 -10.90
CA ASP A 425 10.84 -0.99 -10.18
C ASP A 425 9.68 -1.59 -11.00
N LEU A 426 8.92 -0.74 -11.69
CA LEU A 426 7.88 -1.18 -12.63
C LEU A 426 8.48 -1.96 -13.80
N ALA A 427 9.56 -1.45 -14.40
CA ALA A 427 10.23 -2.12 -15.50
C ALA A 427 10.75 -3.50 -15.06
N GLU A 428 11.45 -3.58 -13.93
CA GLU A 428 11.94 -4.86 -13.37
C GLU A 428 10.78 -5.84 -13.15
N THR A 429 9.66 -5.38 -12.59
CA THR A 429 8.47 -6.21 -12.37
C THR A 429 7.86 -6.73 -13.69
N LEU A 430 7.76 -5.86 -14.70
CA LEU A 430 7.25 -6.22 -16.03
C LEU A 430 8.17 -7.22 -16.73
N LEU A 431 9.49 -6.98 -16.71
CA LEU A 431 10.47 -7.87 -17.30
C LEU A 431 10.49 -9.24 -16.60
N ALA A 432 10.54 -9.26 -15.27
CA ALA A 432 10.54 -10.49 -14.49
C ALA A 432 9.31 -11.36 -14.80
N ARG A 433 8.10 -10.76 -14.90
CA ARG A 433 6.90 -11.52 -15.25
C ARG A 433 6.90 -11.98 -16.69
N ARG A 434 7.40 -11.18 -17.63
CA ARG A 434 7.52 -11.59 -19.04
C ARG A 434 8.44 -12.80 -19.19
N ILE A 435 9.55 -12.83 -18.45
CA ILE A 435 10.48 -13.97 -18.41
C ILE A 435 9.77 -15.19 -17.79
N LYS A 436 9.08 -15.03 -16.66
CA LYS A 436 8.34 -16.11 -16.00
C LYS A 436 7.23 -16.71 -16.88
N GLN A 437 6.46 -15.86 -17.56
CA GLN A 437 5.41 -16.31 -18.47
C GLN A 437 6.00 -17.05 -19.67
N ARG A 438 7.07 -16.50 -20.26
CA ARG A 438 7.78 -17.17 -21.36
C ARG A 438 8.32 -18.53 -20.93
N GLN A 439 8.88 -18.64 -19.72
CA GLN A 439 9.34 -19.92 -19.19
C GLN A 439 8.18 -20.90 -19.02
N LYS A 440 7.05 -20.45 -18.46
CA LYS A 440 5.85 -21.27 -18.30
C LYS A 440 5.29 -21.77 -19.64
N ASP A 441 5.30 -20.92 -20.67
CA ASP A 441 4.87 -21.29 -22.01
C ASP A 441 5.82 -22.32 -22.65
N LEU A 442 7.13 -22.17 -22.45
CA LEU A 442 8.15 -23.14 -22.87
C LEU A 442 7.98 -24.48 -22.16
N ASP A 443 7.77 -24.45 -20.85
CA ASP A 443 7.57 -25.60 -19.98
C ASP A 443 6.30 -26.38 -20.36
N MET A 444 5.19 -25.66 -20.62
CA MET A 444 3.95 -26.24 -21.11
C MET A 444 4.09 -26.83 -22.52
N GLY A 445 4.81 -26.13 -23.41
CA GLY A 445 5.12 -26.61 -24.75
C GLY A 445 5.96 -27.88 -24.74
N LEU A 446 6.96 -27.96 -23.85
CA LEU A 446 7.75 -29.16 -23.62
C LEU A 446 6.87 -30.32 -23.13
N GLY A 447 5.99 -30.08 -22.15
CA GLY A 447 5.05 -31.09 -21.67
C GLY A 447 4.12 -31.64 -22.76
N GLY A 448 3.59 -30.76 -23.61
CA GLY A 448 2.78 -31.16 -24.77
C GLY A 448 3.56 -32.00 -25.78
N ALA A 449 4.81 -31.61 -26.07
CA ALA A 449 5.69 -32.35 -26.99
C ALA A 449 6.04 -33.75 -26.47
N ILE A 450 6.31 -33.89 -25.17
CA ILE A 450 6.58 -35.18 -24.52
C ILE A 450 5.35 -36.08 -24.61
N LYS A 451 4.16 -35.56 -24.30
CA LYS A 451 2.89 -36.30 -24.43
C LYS A 451 2.62 -36.78 -25.85
N ALA A 452 2.98 -35.98 -26.85
CA ALA A 452 2.86 -36.34 -28.26
C ALA A 452 3.99 -37.28 -28.76
N LYS A 453 5.02 -37.54 -27.93
CA LYS A 453 6.26 -38.23 -28.32
C LYS A 453 6.98 -37.58 -29.51
N ASP A 454 6.80 -36.28 -29.71
CA ASP A 454 7.41 -35.54 -30.82
C ASP A 454 8.82 -35.08 -30.45
N LEU A 455 9.82 -35.89 -30.85
CA LEU A 455 11.23 -35.63 -30.59
C LEU A 455 11.72 -34.28 -31.14
N ASN A 456 11.24 -33.87 -32.32
CA ASN A 456 11.69 -32.64 -32.97
C ASN A 456 11.19 -31.43 -32.18
N MET A 457 9.94 -31.48 -31.72
CA MET A 457 9.38 -30.43 -30.88
C MET A 457 10.04 -30.40 -29.49
N VAL A 458 10.35 -31.55 -28.89
CA VAL A 458 11.12 -31.63 -27.63
C VAL A 458 12.48 -30.94 -27.79
N ARG A 459 13.27 -31.29 -28.82
CA ARG A 459 14.57 -30.64 -29.08
C ARG A 459 14.42 -29.14 -29.32
N ALA A 460 13.39 -28.73 -30.07
CA ALA A 460 13.13 -27.31 -30.33
C ALA A 460 12.80 -26.53 -29.05
N MET A 461 12.00 -27.08 -28.13
CA MET A 461 11.67 -26.42 -26.86
C MET A 461 12.88 -26.34 -25.92
N LEU A 462 13.67 -27.40 -25.82
CA LEU A 462 14.92 -27.41 -25.03
C LEU A 462 15.94 -26.40 -25.60
N SER A 463 16.11 -26.33 -26.92
CA SER A 463 16.99 -25.32 -27.56
C SER A 463 16.54 -23.87 -27.33
N ARG A 464 15.25 -23.66 -27.02
CA ARG A 464 14.68 -22.35 -26.68
C ARG A 464 14.78 -22.01 -25.20
N GLY A 465 15.40 -22.87 -24.39
CA GLY A 465 15.62 -22.67 -22.96
C GLY A 465 14.55 -23.27 -22.04
N ALA A 466 13.71 -24.20 -22.52
CA ALA A 466 12.87 -24.99 -21.63
C ALA A 466 13.76 -25.77 -20.65
N SER A 467 13.43 -25.76 -19.35
CA SER A 467 14.22 -26.50 -18.37
C SER A 467 13.96 -28.00 -18.53
N PRO A 468 14.98 -28.85 -18.62
CA PRO A 468 14.79 -30.31 -18.69
C PRO A 468 14.20 -30.89 -17.40
N ASN A 469 14.27 -30.12 -16.31
CA ASN A 469 13.82 -30.47 -14.96
C ASN A 469 12.44 -29.89 -14.63
N THR A 470 11.74 -29.37 -15.63
CA THR A 470 10.40 -28.78 -15.48
C THR A 470 9.36 -29.81 -15.07
N LYS A 471 8.40 -29.39 -14.25
CA LYS A 471 7.17 -30.12 -13.95
C LYS A 471 6.14 -29.85 -15.04
N VAL A 472 5.74 -30.88 -15.78
CA VAL A 472 4.91 -30.76 -16.99
C VAL A 472 3.42 -30.93 -16.71
N GLU A 473 3.04 -31.65 -15.66
CA GLU A 473 1.64 -31.85 -15.27
C GLU A 473 1.53 -32.04 -13.75
N GLY A 474 1.05 -31.00 -13.06
CA GLY A 474 1.02 -30.98 -11.60
C GLY A 474 2.44 -31.09 -11.02
N GLU A 475 2.67 -32.16 -10.27
CA GLU A 475 3.97 -32.45 -9.65
C GLU A 475 4.86 -33.39 -10.50
N ILE A 476 4.40 -33.83 -11.68
CA ILE A 476 5.13 -34.80 -12.52
C ILE A 476 6.21 -34.09 -13.34
N SER A 477 7.46 -34.55 -13.22
CA SER A 477 8.60 -34.03 -13.99
C SER A 477 8.53 -34.46 -15.47
N ALA A 478 9.15 -33.67 -16.35
CA ALA A 478 9.30 -34.00 -17.77
C ALA A 478 9.88 -35.42 -17.98
N MET A 479 10.87 -35.79 -17.16
CA MET A 479 11.52 -37.10 -17.17
C MET A 479 10.55 -38.22 -16.76
N GLN A 480 9.81 -38.06 -15.66
CA GLN A 480 8.80 -39.04 -15.22
C GLN A 480 7.73 -39.25 -16.29
N MET A 481 7.25 -38.17 -16.91
CA MET A 481 6.27 -38.27 -17.99
C MET A 481 6.82 -39.07 -19.19
N ALA A 482 8.07 -38.83 -19.58
CA ALA A 482 8.72 -39.57 -20.66
C ALA A 482 8.88 -41.07 -20.33
N CYS A 483 9.23 -41.41 -19.08
CA CYS A 483 9.29 -42.80 -18.61
C CYS A 483 7.91 -43.47 -18.61
N ASN A 484 6.87 -42.80 -18.11
CA ASN A 484 5.49 -43.31 -18.10
C ASN A 484 4.96 -43.59 -19.51
N LEU A 485 5.42 -42.82 -20.49
CA LEU A 485 5.05 -42.97 -21.89
C LEU A 485 5.97 -43.94 -22.65
N GLU A 486 6.99 -44.50 -22.01
CA GLU A 486 8.01 -45.37 -22.64
C GLU A 486 8.70 -44.71 -23.85
N ALA A 487 8.88 -43.40 -23.81
CA ALA A 487 9.43 -42.61 -24.91
C ALA A 487 10.97 -42.56 -24.83
N LEU A 488 11.65 -43.67 -25.11
CA LEU A 488 13.11 -43.81 -24.99
C LEU A 488 13.92 -42.71 -25.68
N ASP A 489 13.52 -42.27 -26.87
CA ASP A 489 14.23 -41.22 -27.60
C ASP A 489 14.13 -39.87 -26.87
N VAL A 490 12.97 -39.57 -26.28
CA VAL A 490 12.75 -38.37 -25.47
C VAL A 490 13.55 -38.43 -24.17
N ILE A 491 13.58 -39.59 -23.51
CA ILE A 491 14.38 -39.83 -22.30
C ILE A 491 15.87 -39.58 -22.57
N ARG A 492 16.39 -40.09 -23.70
CA ARG A 492 17.79 -39.86 -24.11
C ARG A 492 18.08 -38.38 -24.29
N VAL A 493 17.22 -37.65 -25.00
CA VAL A 493 17.40 -36.20 -25.22
C VAL A 493 17.34 -35.41 -23.91
N LEU A 494 16.44 -35.76 -22.99
CA LEU A 494 16.36 -35.09 -21.69
C LEU A 494 17.66 -35.31 -20.88
N LEU A 495 18.20 -36.54 -20.85
CA LEU A 495 19.47 -36.84 -20.20
C LEU A 495 20.68 -36.16 -20.87
N GLU A 496 20.70 -36.08 -22.21
CA GLU A 496 21.72 -35.35 -22.98
C GLU A 496 21.81 -33.88 -22.56
N VAL A 497 20.67 -33.26 -22.24
CA VAL A 497 20.56 -31.85 -21.83
C VAL A 497 20.74 -31.69 -20.31
N GLY A 498 21.08 -32.77 -19.58
CA GLY A 498 21.34 -32.74 -18.15
C GLY A 498 20.09 -32.77 -17.27
N ALA A 499 19.01 -33.42 -17.73
CA ALA A 499 17.86 -33.72 -16.87
C ALA A 499 18.33 -34.54 -15.65
N ASP A 500 17.93 -34.13 -14.46
CA ASP A 500 18.21 -34.86 -13.23
C ASP A 500 17.21 -36.02 -13.09
N PRO A 501 17.67 -37.28 -13.13
CA PRO A 501 16.81 -38.45 -13.01
C PRO A 501 16.27 -38.67 -11.58
N ASN A 502 16.69 -37.88 -10.58
CA ASN A 502 16.34 -38.07 -9.18
C ASN A 502 15.48 -36.95 -8.57
N ILE A 503 14.86 -36.10 -9.38
CA ILE A 503 13.98 -35.03 -8.88
C ILE A 503 12.82 -35.62 -8.09
N GLU A 504 12.65 -35.13 -6.86
CA GLU A 504 11.76 -35.63 -5.81
C GLU A 504 10.34 -35.97 -6.30
N GLY A 505 9.90 -37.18 -5.95
CA GLY A 505 8.65 -37.81 -6.38
C GLY A 505 8.92 -39.17 -6.99
N MET A 506 8.70 -40.24 -6.23
CA MET A 506 8.69 -41.65 -6.65
C MET A 506 9.67 -42.02 -7.79
N LEU A 507 10.96 -42.13 -7.43
CA LEU A 507 12.09 -42.76 -8.16
C LEU A 507 11.88 -42.98 -9.68
N PRO A 508 12.21 -41.99 -10.53
CA PRO A 508 12.22 -42.14 -11.98
C PRO A 508 13.11 -43.30 -12.48
N LEU A 509 14.10 -43.72 -11.67
CA LEU A 509 14.96 -44.87 -11.92
C LEU A 509 14.20 -46.21 -11.94
N VAL A 510 13.16 -46.37 -11.09
CA VAL A 510 12.30 -47.56 -11.11
C VAL A 510 11.50 -47.62 -12.41
N TRP A 511 10.98 -46.47 -12.85
CA TRP A 511 10.25 -46.33 -14.11
C TRP A 511 11.16 -46.43 -15.34
N LEU A 512 12.41 -45.97 -15.24
CA LEU A 512 13.42 -46.13 -16.29
C LEU A 512 13.77 -47.60 -16.48
N VAL A 513 14.00 -48.33 -15.38
CA VAL A 513 14.23 -49.77 -15.40
C VAL A 513 13.00 -50.50 -15.94
N HIS A 514 11.78 -50.10 -15.52
CA HIS A 514 10.55 -50.66 -16.06
C HIS A 514 10.42 -50.42 -17.57
N ALA A 515 10.55 -49.18 -18.05
CA ALA A 515 10.46 -48.84 -19.47
C ALA A 515 11.52 -49.56 -20.32
N LEU A 516 12.74 -49.73 -19.80
CA LEU A 516 13.79 -50.53 -20.46
C LEU A 516 13.41 -52.01 -20.52
N ILE A 517 12.92 -52.59 -19.42
CA ILE A 517 12.47 -53.99 -19.39
C ILE A 517 11.30 -54.19 -20.37
N THR A 518 10.28 -53.33 -20.36
CA THR A 518 9.13 -53.47 -21.27
C THR A 518 9.56 -53.38 -22.74
N HIS A 519 10.43 -52.43 -23.07
CA HIS A 519 10.91 -52.26 -24.45
C HIS A 519 11.81 -53.40 -24.94
N TYR A 520 12.63 -54.02 -24.07
CA TYR A 520 13.55 -55.11 -24.47
C TYR A 520 12.98 -56.51 -24.29
N VAL A 521 11.92 -56.70 -23.49
CA VAL A 521 11.31 -58.01 -23.23
C VAL A 521 10.06 -58.25 -24.07
N TYR A 522 9.30 -57.20 -24.45
CA TYR A 522 8.01 -57.34 -25.14
C TYR A 522 8.00 -56.86 -26.61
N ARG A 523 9.11 -56.32 -27.12
CA ARG A 523 9.37 -56.13 -28.56
C ARG A 523 10.47 -57.09 -28.97
#